data_AF-A0A6J7P973-F1
#
_entry.id   AF-A0A6J7P973-F1
#
_cell.length_a   1.000
_cell.length_b   1.000
_cell.length_c   1.000
_cell.angle_alpha   90.00
_cell.angle_beta   90.00
_cell.angle_gamma   90.00
#
_symmetry.space_group_name_H-M   'P 1'
#
loop_
_entity.id
_entity.type
_entity.pdbx_description
1 polymer ?
#
loop_
_entity_poly.entity_id
_entity_poly.type
_entity_poly.pdbx_seq_one_letter_code
_entity_poly.pdbx_strand_id
1 'polypeptide(L)'
;MKSYGVSAFACSPVGTPTCDPQGNPIGQPGGQPGANTTVSKDDTLGGDKDDDGIPNAFDVNDDGDEVLDSADATTPAPKVAVDDGTKDCSAVDFRIFTNYKATQGGYAGTINAYAPGAFKATKENIASTITKSMTMVFSPITSVCGSNVVTTELKGNGVPYAPTDYVSLSGGVCNTGDYQWAIGQGFICPGAGNKTAFGGYTFTGSDLPTGQDTFTMRVTTADAKSYEFTSSVGFVFVTHPMFVEYSTDGTNFTKVDYNNSTIGPDGARITEPTINVGQAQTLYLKVLRPQRLAMDGEAGEFYDLAGFKYTPDIPNAGGVGKCDQLTVTDTGMASDTVLDAGKPTTVLLTWAIGQKCYTESTKNPKPTWTPGASDFDVQVEPSGPGGNSAQKIRITLVP
;
A
#
# COMPACT_ATOMS: atom_id res chain seq x y z
N MET A 1 -33.51 -36.20 -21.94
CA MET A 1 -33.48 -36.05 -23.42
C MET A 1 -33.49 -34.57 -23.76
N LYS A 2 -32.65 -34.18 -24.71
CA LYS A 2 -32.31 -32.82 -25.19
C LYS A 2 -33.51 -32.04 -25.74
N SER A 3 -33.50 -30.71 -25.62
CA SER A 3 -33.31 -29.80 -26.77
C SER A 3 -33.53 -28.33 -26.36
N TYR A 4 -32.57 -27.44 -26.63
CA TYR A 4 -32.86 -26.06 -26.98
C TYR A 4 -32.13 -25.72 -28.27
N GLY A 5 -32.87 -25.07 -29.17
CA GLY A 5 -32.57 -24.95 -30.59
C GLY A 5 -31.46 -23.96 -30.92
N VAL A 6 -30.86 -24.23 -32.07
CA VAL A 6 -29.85 -23.42 -32.74
C VAL A 6 -30.55 -22.41 -33.63
N SER A 7 -30.15 -21.14 -33.60
CA SER A 7 -30.28 -20.24 -34.75
C SER A 7 -28.92 -19.60 -35.01
N ALA A 8 -28.23 -20.11 -36.03
CA ALA A 8 -26.96 -19.60 -36.53
C ALA A 8 -27.18 -18.33 -37.36
N PHE A 9 -26.41 -17.28 -37.07
CA PHE A 9 -26.30 -16.10 -37.93
C PHE A 9 -25.38 -16.44 -39.11
N ALA A 10 -25.93 -16.50 -40.33
CA ALA A 10 -25.14 -16.63 -41.55
C ALA A 10 -24.84 -15.22 -42.12
N CYS A 11 -23.58 -14.94 -42.45
CA CYS A 11 -23.16 -13.69 -43.09
C CYS A 11 -23.15 -13.83 -44.63
N SER A 12 -23.63 -12.81 -45.35
CA SER A 12 -23.67 -12.77 -46.82
C SER A 12 -23.39 -11.34 -47.33
N PRO A 13 -22.60 -11.13 -48.41
CA PRO A 13 -22.08 -12.14 -49.35
C PRO A 13 -20.73 -12.78 -48.95
N VAL A 14 -20.59 -14.05 -49.32
CA VAL A 14 -19.43 -14.92 -49.05
C VAL A 14 -18.18 -14.42 -49.79
N GLY A 15 -17.01 -14.43 -49.14
CA GLY A 15 -15.74 -13.98 -49.73
C GLY A 15 -15.45 -12.48 -49.59
N THR A 16 -16.09 -11.80 -48.62
CA THR A 16 -15.75 -10.42 -48.22
C THR A 16 -14.75 -10.44 -47.05
N PRO A 17 -14.02 -9.35 -46.77
CA PRO A 17 -13.01 -9.30 -45.69
C PRO A 17 -13.55 -9.63 -44.29
N THR A 18 -14.87 -9.65 -44.12
CA THR A 18 -15.55 -9.93 -42.86
C THR A 18 -16.10 -11.35 -42.78
N CYS A 19 -16.12 -12.14 -43.86
CA CYS A 19 -16.80 -13.44 -43.89
C CYS A 19 -16.02 -14.48 -44.73
N ASP A 20 -15.74 -15.64 -44.13
CA ASP A 20 -14.93 -16.71 -44.71
C ASP A 20 -15.63 -17.37 -45.93
N PRO A 21 -14.91 -18.21 -46.71
CA PRO A 21 -15.49 -18.91 -47.86
C PRO A 21 -16.64 -19.88 -47.53
N GLN A 22 -16.88 -20.16 -46.24
CA GLN A 22 -17.96 -21.01 -45.73
C GLN A 22 -19.14 -20.20 -45.17
N GLY A 23 -19.05 -18.86 -45.11
CA GLY A 23 -20.11 -17.95 -44.65
C GLY A 23 -20.04 -17.57 -43.17
N ASN A 24 -18.93 -17.86 -42.47
CA ASN A 24 -18.74 -17.52 -41.06
C ASN A 24 -18.05 -16.15 -40.90
N PRO A 25 -18.38 -15.35 -39.87
CA PRO A 25 -17.71 -14.08 -39.62
C PRO A 25 -16.23 -14.24 -39.23
N ILE A 26 -15.33 -13.49 -39.86
CA ILE A 26 -13.92 -13.38 -39.50
C ILE A 26 -13.77 -12.18 -38.55
N GLY A 27 -13.39 -12.41 -37.30
CA GLY A 27 -13.27 -11.36 -36.27
C GLY A 27 -12.25 -10.26 -36.64
N GLN A 28 -12.62 -9.00 -36.44
CA GLN A 28 -11.73 -7.84 -36.59
C GLN A 28 -10.76 -7.72 -35.39
N PRO A 29 -9.54 -7.18 -35.59
CA PRO A 29 -8.58 -6.96 -34.52
C PRO A 29 -8.92 -5.67 -33.77
N GLY A 30 -9.48 -5.82 -32.57
CA GLY A 30 -9.79 -4.72 -31.66
C GLY A 30 -10.74 -5.19 -30.56
N GLY A 31 -10.20 -5.71 -29.47
CA GLY A 31 -10.96 -6.15 -28.30
C GLY A 31 -10.19 -5.91 -27.01
N GLN A 32 -10.90 -5.34 -26.02
CA GLN A 32 -10.48 -5.24 -24.62
C GLN A 32 -10.00 -6.59 -24.06
N PRO A 33 -9.02 -6.60 -23.13
CA PRO A 33 -8.64 -7.81 -22.42
C PRO A 33 -9.71 -8.12 -21.37
N GLY A 34 -10.54 -9.11 -21.66
CA GLY A 34 -11.56 -9.60 -20.75
C GLY A 34 -12.48 -10.58 -21.46
N ALA A 35 -12.33 -11.86 -21.12
CA ALA A 35 -13.23 -12.96 -21.46
C ALA A 35 -13.30 -13.39 -22.94
N ASN A 36 -12.20 -13.92 -23.51
CA ASN A 36 -12.29 -15.17 -24.31
C ASN A 36 -10.94 -15.79 -24.74
N THR A 37 -9.86 -15.56 -24.00
CA THR A 37 -8.67 -16.43 -24.12
C THR A 37 -8.81 -17.48 -23.03
N THR A 38 -9.10 -18.72 -23.40
CA THR A 38 -8.88 -19.87 -22.51
C THR A 38 -7.44 -19.80 -22.02
N VAL A 39 -7.25 -19.42 -20.76
CA VAL A 39 -5.96 -19.49 -20.10
C VAL A 39 -5.64 -20.98 -19.98
N SER A 40 -4.42 -21.37 -20.34
CA SER A 40 -4.08 -22.79 -20.34
C SER A 40 -3.83 -23.25 -18.91
N LYS A 41 -4.40 -24.39 -18.52
CA LYS A 41 -4.09 -25.03 -17.25
C LYS A 41 -2.61 -25.34 -17.13
N ASP A 42 -1.92 -24.58 -16.29
CA ASP A 42 -0.48 -24.65 -16.13
C ASP A 42 -0.06 -23.99 -14.80
N ASP A 43 1.03 -24.48 -14.21
CA ASP A 43 1.60 -24.03 -12.95
C ASP A 43 2.49 -22.77 -13.12
N THR A 44 2.63 -22.24 -14.34
CA THR A 44 3.48 -21.08 -14.63
C THR A 44 2.74 -19.76 -14.44
N LEU A 45 3.48 -18.64 -14.38
CA LEU A 45 3.01 -17.28 -14.09
C LEU A 45 2.01 -16.67 -15.12
N GLY A 46 1.52 -17.46 -16.08
CA GLY A 46 0.44 -17.09 -17.00
C GLY A 46 -0.52 -18.22 -17.34
N GLY A 47 -0.42 -19.35 -16.60
CA GLY A 47 -1.40 -20.44 -16.62
C GLY A 47 -2.55 -20.17 -15.67
N ASP A 48 -3.47 -21.12 -15.55
CA ASP A 48 -4.67 -21.10 -14.70
C ASP A 48 -4.80 -22.48 -14.06
N LYS A 49 -4.21 -22.66 -12.87
CA LYS A 49 -3.84 -23.98 -12.38
C LYS A 49 -5.06 -24.80 -11.95
N ASP A 50 -6.16 -24.20 -11.52
CA ASP A 50 -7.42 -24.88 -11.20
C ASP A 50 -8.51 -24.79 -12.28
N ASP A 51 -8.30 -24.02 -13.35
CA ASP A 51 -9.16 -23.88 -14.55
C ASP A 51 -10.43 -23.03 -14.31
N ASP A 52 -10.31 -21.98 -13.50
CA ASP A 52 -11.39 -21.03 -13.20
C ASP A 52 -11.46 -19.83 -14.17
N GLY A 53 -10.47 -19.66 -15.03
CA GLY A 53 -10.36 -18.63 -16.05
C GLY A 53 -9.50 -17.42 -15.69
N ILE A 54 -8.91 -17.38 -14.49
CA ILE A 54 -8.01 -16.31 -14.04
C ILE A 54 -6.55 -16.79 -14.12
N PRO A 55 -5.63 -16.03 -14.74
CA PRO A 55 -4.22 -16.41 -14.73
C PRO A 55 -3.63 -16.38 -13.33
N ASN A 56 -2.71 -17.30 -13.00
CA ASN A 56 -1.99 -17.42 -11.72
C ASN A 56 -1.27 -16.13 -11.25
N ALA A 57 -1.11 -15.13 -12.13
CA ALA A 57 -0.59 -13.80 -11.77
C ALA A 57 -1.62 -12.91 -11.04
N PHE A 58 -2.88 -13.32 -11.10
CA PHE A 58 -4.07 -12.56 -10.71
C PHE A 58 -4.93 -13.34 -9.71
N ASP A 59 -4.91 -14.68 -9.78
CA ASP A 59 -5.22 -15.60 -8.68
C ASP A 59 -3.89 -16.24 -8.20
N VAL A 60 -3.27 -15.64 -7.20
CA VAL A 60 -1.95 -16.07 -6.70
C VAL A 60 -2.03 -17.30 -5.79
N ASN A 61 -3.23 -17.75 -5.42
CA ASN A 61 -3.46 -18.85 -4.50
C ASN A 61 -4.00 -20.10 -5.15
N ASP A 62 -4.63 -19.94 -6.31
CA ASP A 62 -5.26 -21.00 -7.08
C ASP A 62 -6.23 -21.79 -6.17
N ASP A 63 -7.19 -21.07 -5.58
CA ASP A 63 -8.25 -21.58 -4.72
C ASP A 63 -9.56 -21.87 -5.45
N GLY A 64 -9.61 -21.51 -6.73
CA GLY A 64 -10.64 -21.86 -7.71
C GLY A 64 -11.85 -20.95 -7.63
N ASP A 65 -11.66 -19.74 -7.12
CA ASP A 65 -12.65 -18.69 -7.18
C ASP A 65 -12.43 -17.76 -8.38
N GLU A 66 -13.52 -17.36 -9.04
CA GLU A 66 -13.42 -16.44 -10.18
C GLU A 66 -13.15 -14.98 -9.71
N VAL A 67 -12.44 -14.79 -8.59
CA VAL A 67 -12.14 -13.49 -7.98
C VAL A 67 -10.62 -13.25 -8.01
N LEU A 68 -10.24 -12.01 -8.32
CA LEU A 68 -8.85 -11.61 -8.21
C LEU A 68 -8.44 -11.62 -6.73
N ASP A 69 -7.33 -12.26 -6.38
CA ASP A 69 -6.84 -12.38 -4.98
C ASP A 69 -6.63 -11.03 -4.28
N SER A 70 -6.36 -9.98 -5.05
CA SER A 70 -6.26 -8.60 -4.53
C SER A 70 -7.59 -8.03 -4.03
N ALA A 71 -8.72 -8.63 -4.43
CA ALA A 71 -10.09 -8.31 -4.04
C ALA A 71 -10.71 -9.35 -3.09
N ASP A 72 -10.04 -10.47 -2.84
CA ASP A 72 -10.47 -11.48 -1.87
C ASP A 72 -10.11 -11.08 -0.42
N ALA A 73 -11.00 -11.41 0.52
CA ALA A 73 -10.82 -11.18 1.95
C ALA A 73 -9.88 -12.21 2.61
N THR A 74 -9.53 -13.31 1.93
CA THR A 74 -8.64 -14.35 2.44
C THR A 74 -7.28 -14.31 1.78
N THR A 75 -6.38 -13.50 2.36
CA THR A 75 -4.99 -13.40 1.89
C THR A 75 -4.25 -14.75 1.94
N PRO A 76 -3.70 -15.22 0.81
CA PRO A 76 -2.97 -16.47 0.73
C PRO A 76 -1.48 -16.27 0.97
N ALA A 77 -0.83 -17.28 1.55
CA ALA A 77 0.63 -17.30 1.65
C ALA A 77 1.22 -17.62 0.26
N PRO A 78 2.26 -16.90 -0.20
CA PRO A 78 2.84 -17.16 -1.51
C PRO A 78 3.37 -18.60 -1.59
N LYS A 79 2.95 -19.32 -2.65
CA LYS A 79 3.43 -20.67 -2.95
C LYS A 79 4.76 -20.58 -3.69
N VAL A 80 5.74 -21.35 -3.20
CA VAL A 80 7.02 -21.56 -3.87
C VAL A 80 6.76 -22.27 -5.20
N ALA A 81 7.29 -21.76 -6.31
CA ALA A 81 7.40 -22.56 -7.53
C ALA A 81 8.34 -23.73 -7.21
N VAL A 82 7.76 -24.91 -7.02
CA VAL A 82 8.48 -26.10 -6.57
C VAL A 82 9.35 -26.58 -7.74
N ASP A 83 10.67 -26.63 -7.54
CA ASP A 83 11.50 -27.56 -8.29
C ASP A 83 12.41 -28.36 -7.32
N ASP A 84 12.49 -29.66 -7.58
CA ASP A 84 13.31 -30.70 -6.93
C ASP A 84 12.86 -31.48 -5.67
N GLY A 85 11.54 -31.56 -5.39
CA GLY A 85 10.91 -32.78 -4.85
C GLY A 85 11.48 -33.52 -3.61
N THR A 86 12.25 -32.88 -2.71
CA THR A 86 12.84 -33.61 -1.56
C THR A 86 12.83 -32.93 -0.19
N LYS A 87 12.29 -31.71 -0.05
CA LYS A 87 11.98 -31.12 1.28
C LYS A 87 10.70 -30.29 1.19
N ASP A 88 9.87 -30.37 2.22
CA ASP A 88 8.76 -29.44 2.40
C ASP A 88 9.35 -28.03 2.62
N CYS A 89 9.31 -27.21 1.58
CA CYS A 89 9.74 -25.81 1.60
C CYS A 89 8.54 -24.88 1.80
N SER A 90 7.52 -25.33 2.55
CA SER A 90 6.30 -24.56 2.76
C SER A 90 6.53 -23.21 3.44
N ALA A 91 5.81 -22.21 2.91
CA ALA A 91 5.59 -20.85 3.38
C ALA A 91 6.85 -19.98 3.58
N VAL A 92 7.65 -19.82 2.52
CA VAL A 92 8.50 -18.62 2.42
C VAL A 92 7.62 -17.47 1.93
N ASP A 93 7.19 -16.62 2.86
CA ASP A 93 6.38 -15.43 2.58
C ASP A 93 7.29 -14.21 2.34
N PHE A 94 7.04 -13.51 1.23
CA PHE A 94 7.68 -12.26 0.90
C PHE A 94 6.57 -11.21 0.73
N ARG A 95 6.62 -10.19 1.58
CA ARG A 95 5.61 -9.15 1.67
C ARG A 95 6.11 -7.87 1.04
N ILE A 96 5.20 -7.24 0.32
CA ILE A 96 5.39 -5.90 -0.19
C ILE A 96 4.34 -4.99 0.44
N PHE A 97 4.79 -3.86 0.98
CA PHE A 97 3.90 -2.81 1.45
C PHE A 97 4.47 -1.46 1.07
N THR A 98 3.62 -0.44 0.98
CA THR A 98 4.06 0.92 0.71
C THR A 98 4.14 1.74 1.99
N ASN A 99 4.87 2.84 1.96
CA ASN A 99 4.97 3.73 3.09
C ASN A 99 4.95 5.15 2.56
N TYR A 100 3.88 5.85 2.89
CA TYR A 100 3.59 7.18 2.39
C TYR A 100 3.45 8.15 3.56
N LYS A 101 4.55 8.82 3.91
CA LYS A 101 4.61 9.71 5.07
C LYS A 101 4.65 11.18 4.66
N ALA A 102 3.89 11.99 5.39
CA ALA A 102 3.93 13.45 5.35
C ALA A 102 4.36 13.98 6.72
N THR A 103 5.67 14.00 6.95
CA THR A 103 6.28 14.37 8.24
C THR A 103 6.94 15.75 8.24
N GLN A 104 6.86 16.47 7.11
CA GLN A 104 7.39 17.82 6.99
C GLN A 104 6.46 18.84 7.65
N GLY A 105 7.05 19.94 8.15
CA GLY A 105 6.30 21.02 8.79
C GLY A 105 5.26 21.65 7.86
N GLY A 106 4.22 22.22 8.46
CA GLY A 106 3.04 22.75 7.78
C GLY A 106 2.19 21.68 7.08
N TYR A 107 2.27 20.42 7.52
CA TYR A 107 1.60 19.26 6.89
C TYR A 107 1.94 19.08 5.40
N ALA A 108 3.15 19.45 4.98
CA ALA A 108 3.56 19.30 3.59
C ALA A 108 3.57 17.81 3.18
N GLY A 109 3.02 17.52 2.00
CA GLY A 109 2.82 16.16 1.50
C GLY A 109 1.56 15.46 1.99
N THR A 110 0.83 16.01 2.97
CA THR A 110 -0.48 15.47 3.36
C THR A 110 -1.43 15.61 2.18
N ILE A 111 -2.12 14.53 1.85
CA ILE A 111 -3.25 14.53 0.92
C ILE A 111 -4.36 13.65 1.45
N ASN A 112 -5.61 14.06 1.21
CA ASN A 112 -6.82 13.34 1.57
C ASN A 112 -7.93 13.68 0.55
N ALA A 113 -8.82 12.74 0.22
CA ALA A 113 -9.80 12.94 -0.83
C ALA A 113 -10.87 13.99 -0.45
N TYR A 114 -11.17 14.13 0.84
CA TYR A 114 -12.08 15.13 1.38
C TYR A 114 -11.43 16.50 1.62
N ALA A 115 -10.12 16.61 1.46
CA ALA A 115 -9.40 17.83 1.76
C ALA A 115 -9.65 18.94 0.72
N PRO A 116 -9.52 20.22 1.12
CA PRO A 116 -9.56 21.34 0.19
C PRO A 116 -8.19 21.61 -0.47
N GLY A 117 -8.24 22.30 -1.61
CA GLY A 117 -7.07 22.92 -2.24
C GLY A 117 -5.88 21.97 -2.48
N ALA A 118 -4.68 22.39 -2.06
CA ALA A 118 -3.44 21.66 -2.26
C ALA A 118 -3.32 20.34 -1.45
N PHE A 119 -4.24 20.11 -0.51
CA PHE A 119 -4.34 18.86 0.24
C PHE A 119 -5.30 17.87 -0.41
N LYS A 120 -6.09 18.29 -1.40
CA LYS A 120 -7.01 17.39 -2.09
C LYS A 120 -6.25 16.32 -2.86
N ALA A 121 -6.64 15.07 -2.72
CA ALA A 121 -6.08 13.95 -3.47
C ALA A 121 -6.55 13.98 -4.95
N THR A 122 -6.03 14.92 -5.74
CA THR A 122 -6.17 14.93 -7.20
C THR A 122 -5.10 14.06 -7.84
N LYS A 123 -5.28 13.63 -9.09
CA LYS A 123 -4.29 12.82 -9.82
C LYS A 123 -2.92 13.49 -9.84
N GLU A 124 -2.88 14.80 -10.07
CA GLU A 124 -1.65 15.60 -10.11
C GLU A 124 -0.97 15.64 -8.74
N ASN A 125 -1.74 15.87 -7.67
CA ASN A 125 -1.20 15.94 -6.31
C ASN A 125 -0.68 14.57 -5.87
N ILE A 126 -1.41 13.49 -6.15
CA ILE A 126 -1.01 12.11 -5.84
C ILE A 126 0.28 11.76 -6.58
N ALA A 127 0.33 11.97 -7.89
CA ALA A 127 1.51 11.69 -8.70
C ALA A 127 2.74 12.46 -8.19
N SER A 128 2.57 13.75 -7.89
CA SER A 128 3.63 14.59 -7.32
C SER A 128 4.12 14.08 -5.97
N THR A 129 3.23 13.71 -5.05
CA THR A 129 3.66 13.33 -3.70
C THR A 129 4.20 11.92 -3.64
N ILE A 130 3.60 10.97 -4.37
CA ILE A 130 4.11 9.59 -4.47
C ILE A 130 5.53 9.60 -5.04
N THR A 131 5.78 10.38 -6.10
CA THR A 131 7.13 10.56 -6.67
C THR A 131 8.14 11.05 -5.62
N LYS A 132 7.71 11.90 -4.69
CA LYS A 132 8.61 12.51 -3.70
C LYS A 132 8.84 11.65 -2.46
N SER A 133 7.79 11.03 -1.92
CA SER A 133 7.81 10.49 -0.56
C SER A 133 7.33 9.05 -0.41
N MET A 134 6.75 8.43 -1.45
CA MET A 134 6.36 7.03 -1.33
C MET A 134 7.59 6.13 -1.38
N THR A 135 7.63 5.21 -0.44
CA THR A 135 8.61 4.13 -0.38
C THR A 135 7.88 2.80 -0.52
N MET A 136 8.38 1.90 -1.35
CA MET A 136 7.93 0.51 -1.39
C MET A 136 8.88 -0.33 -0.54
N VAL A 137 8.35 -1.16 0.34
CA VAL A 137 9.11 -1.94 1.31
C VAL A 137 8.95 -3.41 0.98
N PHE A 138 10.07 -4.11 0.88
CA PHE A 138 10.14 -5.54 0.61
C PHE A 138 10.76 -6.23 1.82
N SER A 139 10.04 -7.17 2.43
CA SER A 139 10.58 -7.97 3.53
C SER A 139 11.71 -8.88 3.03
N PRO A 140 12.80 -9.06 3.79
CA PRO A 140 13.89 -9.93 3.36
C PRO A 140 13.53 -11.41 3.52
N ILE A 141 13.97 -12.22 2.57
CA ILE A 141 14.03 -13.67 2.74
C ILE A 141 15.43 -14.02 3.24
N THR A 142 15.53 -14.54 4.46
CA THR A 142 16.80 -14.82 5.13
C THR A 142 17.24 -16.28 5.01
N SER A 143 16.30 -17.19 4.77
CA SER A 143 16.57 -18.62 4.55
C SER A 143 15.48 -19.26 3.70
N VAL A 144 15.83 -20.29 2.93
CA VAL A 144 14.92 -21.10 2.11
C VAL A 144 15.34 -22.56 2.22
N CYS A 145 14.37 -23.46 2.44
CA CYS A 145 14.60 -24.91 2.56
C CYS A 145 15.71 -25.31 3.58
N GLY A 146 15.89 -24.51 4.64
CA GLY A 146 16.92 -24.71 5.68
C GLY A 146 18.33 -24.22 5.31
N SER A 147 18.49 -23.49 4.19
CA SER A 147 19.74 -22.88 3.75
C SER A 147 19.66 -21.36 3.81
N ASN A 148 20.73 -20.70 4.27
CA ASN A 148 20.77 -19.25 4.39
C ASN A 148 20.85 -18.58 3.02
N VAL A 149 20.11 -17.50 2.83
CA VAL A 149 20.21 -16.66 1.63
C VAL A 149 21.52 -15.88 1.66
N VAL A 150 22.28 -15.92 0.57
CA VAL A 150 23.56 -15.20 0.39
C VAL A 150 23.46 -14.07 -0.64
N THR A 151 22.51 -14.15 -1.57
CA THR A 151 22.21 -13.05 -2.49
C THR A 151 20.71 -12.88 -2.64
N THR A 152 20.27 -11.63 -2.76
CA THR A 152 18.90 -11.25 -3.09
C THR A 152 18.92 -10.37 -4.32
N GLU A 153 18.00 -10.61 -5.24
CA GLU A 153 17.80 -9.84 -6.46
C GLU A 153 16.31 -9.54 -6.62
N LEU A 154 15.98 -8.43 -7.25
CA LEU A 154 14.60 -7.97 -7.40
C LEU A 154 14.37 -7.44 -8.81
N LYS A 155 13.17 -7.69 -9.35
CA LYS A 155 12.65 -7.09 -10.58
C LYS A 155 11.17 -6.78 -10.44
N GLY A 156 10.64 -5.89 -11.28
CA GLY A 156 9.21 -5.72 -11.49
C GLY A 156 8.72 -6.52 -12.69
N ASN A 157 7.46 -6.98 -12.63
CA ASN A 157 6.86 -7.78 -13.69
C ASN A 157 5.96 -6.89 -14.55
N GLY A 158 6.52 -6.35 -15.64
CA GLY A 158 5.76 -5.51 -16.58
C GLY A 158 5.38 -4.12 -16.04
N VAL A 159 5.81 -3.76 -14.83
CA VAL A 159 5.54 -2.47 -14.22
C VAL A 159 6.54 -1.41 -14.73
N PRO A 160 6.09 -0.23 -15.18
CA PRO A 160 6.92 0.73 -15.91
C PRO A 160 7.95 1.44 -15.03
N TYR A 161 7.73 1.47 -13.72
CA TYR A 161 8.55 2.19 -12.76
C TYR A 161 9.63 1.32 -12.09
N ALA A 162 9.76 0.04 -12.48
CA ALA A 162 10.77 -0.89 -11.96
C ALA A 162 11.63 -1.51 -13.08
N PRO A 163 12.81 -2.05 -12.76
CA PRO A 163 13.63 -2.82 -13.69
C PRO A 163 12.90 -4.08 -14.18
N THR A 164 13.02 -4.37 -15.47
CA THR A 164 12.55 -5.62 -16.08
C THR A 164 13.49 -6.80 -15.81
N ASP A 165 14.79 -6.50 -15.66
CA ASP A 165 15.83 -7.47 -15.34
C ASP A 165 16.14 -7.48 -13.84
N TYR A 166 16.67 -8.60 -13.34
CA TYR A 166 17.08 -8.74 -11.95
C TYR A 166 18.19 -7.75 -11.58
N VAL A 167 17.93 -6.98 -10.53
CA VAL A 167 18.92 -6.10 -9.90
C VAL A 167 19.33 -6.68 -8.55
N SER A 168 20.63 -6.89 -8.35
CA SER A 168 21.17 -7.39 -7.09
C SER A 168 21.10 -6.36 -5.98
N LEU A 169 20.55 -6.77 -4.82
CA LEU A 169 20.43 -5.97 -3.60
C LEU A 169 21.66 -6.16 -2.70
N SER A 170 22.86 -6.02 -3.26
CA SER A 170 24.13 -6.27 -2.57
C SER A 170 24.42 -5.32 -1.40
N GLY A 171 23.68 -4.20 -1.32
CA GLY A 171 23.67 -3.32 -0.14
C GLY A 171 23.02 -3.95 1.10
N GLY A 172 22.34 -5.08 0.95
CA GLY A 172 21.57 -5.69 2.05
C GLY A 172 20.38 -4.82 2.46
N VAL A 173 19.78 -5.19 3.59
CA VAL A 173 18.61 -4.50 4.13
C VAL A 173 18.96 -3.12 4.68
N CYS A 174 17.98 -2.22 4.72
CA CYS A 174 18.14 -0.91 5.31
C CYS A 174 18.19 -1.01 6.85
N ASN A 175 18.41 0.12 7.53
CA ASN A 175 18.47 0.17 9.00
C ASN A 175 17.17 -0.31 9.71
N THR A 176 16.07 -0.45 8.98
CA THR A 176 14.81 -1.00 9.52
C THR A 176 14.76 -2.52 9.53
N GLY A 177 15.72 -3.19 8.89
CA GLY A 177 15.70 -4.64 8.66
C GLY A 177 15.01 -5.04 7.35
N ASP A 178 14.46 -4.10 6.59
CA ASP A 178 13.79 -4.35 5.31
C ASP A 178 14.47 -3.63 4.15
N TYR A 179 14.18 -4.05 2.91
CA TYR A 179 14.56 -3.28 1.73
C TYR A 179 13.54 -2.17 1.50
N GLN A 180 14.00 -0.93 1.38
CA GLN A 180 13.14 0.24 1.20
C GLN A 180 13.48 0.96 -0.08
N TRP A 181 12.61 0.86 -1.07
CA TRP A 181 12.77 1.50 -2.36
C TRP A 181 12.02 2.83 -2.42
N ALA A 182 12.76 3.94 -2.51
CA ALA A 182 12.17 5.23 -2.86
C ALA A 182 12.04 5.31 -4.38
N ILE A 183 10.86 4.92 -4.89
CA ILE A 183 10.60 4.73 -6.33
C ILE A 183 11.00 5.96 -7.14
N GLY A 184 10.53 7.15 -6.73
CA GLY A 184 10.82 8.35 -7.51
C GLY A 184 12.29 8.78 -7.48
N GLN A 185 13.03 8.44 -6.41
CA GLN A 185 14.47 8.68 -6.35
C GLN A 185 15.28 7.59 -7.08
N GLY A 186 14.69 6.41 -7.25
CA GLY A 186 15.30 5.28 -7.93
C GLY A 186 16.37 4.54 -7.14
N PHE A 187 16.29 4.59 -5.80
CA PHE A 187 17.25 3.91 -4.93
C PHE A 187 16.57 3.05 -3.88
N ILE A 188 17.09 1.85 -3.70
CA ILE A 188 16.86 1.01 -2.53
C ILE A 188 17.82 1.45 -1.43
N CYS A 189 17.28 1.64 -0.22
CA CYS A 189 17.93 2.23 0.94
C CYS A 189 18.56 3.60 0.62
N PRO A 190 17.77 4.61 0.18
CA PRO A 190 18.30 5.88 -0.36
C PRO A 190 19.19 6.66 0.62
N GLY A 191 19.01 6.46 1.93
CA GLY A 191 19.83 7.07 2.99
C GLY A 191 21.04 6.24 3.44
N ALA A 192 21.25 5.04 2.89
CA ALA A 192 22.36 4.17 3.26
C ALA A 192 23.59 4.43 2.37
N GLY A 193 24.79 4.29 2.94
CA GLY A 193 26.04 4.46 2.20
C GLY A 193 26.24 3.44 1.08
N ASN A 194 25.53 2.31 1.15
CA ASN A 194 25.54 1.20 0.21
C ASN A 194 24.21 1.07 -0.55
N LYS A 195 23.52 2.19 -0.80
CA LYS A 195 22.27 2.21 -1.58
C LYS A 195 22.42 1.53 -2.94
N THR A 196 21.37 0.84 -3.37
CA THR A 196 21.34 0.14 -4.66
C THR A 196 20.51 0.96 -5.65
N ALA A 197 21.03 1.20 -6.85
CA ALA A 197 20.28 1.88 -7.91
C ALA A 197 19.24 0.92 -8.51
N PHE A 198 18.00 1.40 -8.62
CA PHE A 198 16.85 0.61 -9.10
C PHE A 198 16.03 1.36 -10.17
N GLY A 199 16.49 2.55 -10.59
CA GLY A 199 15.86 3.37 -11.63
C GLY A 199 14.84 4.35 -11.05
N GLY A 200 15.01 5.64 -11.32
CA GLY A 200 14.10 6.69 -10.86
C GLY A 200 12.91 6.84 -11.78
N TYR A 201 11.75 7.18 -11.21
CA TYR A 201 10.51 7.32 -11.97
C TYR A 201 9.75 8.58 -11.58
N THR A 202 9.05 9.21 -12.52
CA THR A 202 8.17 10.35 -12.23
C THR A 202 6.76 9.97 -12.65
N PHE A 203 5.87 9.84 -11.67
CA PHE A 203 4.48 9.50 -11.92
C PHE A 203 3.74 10.67 -12.58
N THR A 204 2.80 10.33 -13.46
CA THR A 204 1.94 11.25 -14.21
C THR A 204 0.48 11.20 -13.74
N GLY A 205 0.12 10.21 -12.93
CA GLY A 205 -1.23 10.05 -12.36
C GLY A 205 -2.10 9.04 -13.10
N SER A 206 -1.73 8.65 -14.32
CA SER A 206 -2.31 7.51 -15.06
C SER A 206 -1.52 6.22 -14.90
N ASP A 207 -0.34 6.31 -14.30
CA ASP A 207 0.66 5.26 -14.12
C ASP A 207 0.96 5.04 -12.64
N LEU A 208 0.00 5.38 -11.77
CA LEU A 208 0.12 5.17 -10.34
C LEU A 208 0.21 3.67 -10.05
N PRO A 209 1.00 3.26 -9.04
CA PRO A 209 1.09 1.84 -8.79
C PRO A 209 -0.23 1.31 -8.24
N THR A 210 -0.55 0.09 -8.61
CA THR A 210 -1.83 -0.57 -8.39
C THR A 210 -1.67 -1.81 -7.53
N GLY A 211 -2.75 -2.29 -6.92
CA GLY A 211 -2.73 -3.56 -6.17
C GLY A 211 -2.40 -4.80 -7.02
N GLN A 212 -2.33 -4.65 -8.35
CA GLN A 212 -2.02 -5.71 -9.30
C GLN A 212 -0.55 -5.72 -9.73
N ASP A 213 0.21 -4.69 -9.36
CA ASP A 213 1.61 -4.63 -9.70
C ASP A 213 2.36 -5.75 -8.96
N THR A 214 3.07 -6.59 -9.70
CA THR A 214 3.82 -7.72 -9.12
C THR A 214 5.31 -7.55 -9.25
N PHE A 215 6.03 -8.11 -8.28
CA PHE A 215 7.47 -8.12 -8.20
C PHE A 215 7.97 -9.52 -7.94
N THR A 216 9.12 -9.84 -8.50
CA THR A 216 9.77 -11.13 -8.27
C THR A 216 11.09 -10.92 -7.55
N MET A 217 11.22 -11.55 -6.39
CA MET A 217 12.46 -11.66 -5.65
C MET A 217 13.13 -12.99 -5.98
N ARG A 218 14.34 -12.94 -6.51
CA ARG A 218 15.20 -14.12 -6.67
C ARG A 218 16.21 -14.15 -5.54
N VAL A 219 16.40 -15.32 -4.93
CA VAL A 219 17.42 -15.54 -3.91
C VAL A 219 18.34 -16.66 -4.33
N THR A 220 19.62 -16.54 -3.95
CA THR A 220 20.58 -17.65 -4.01
C THR A 220 20.98 -18.00 -2.59
N THR A 221 20.97 -19.29 -2.27
CA THR A 221 21.30 -19.80 -0.94
C THR A 221 22.75 -20.27 -0.85
N ALA A 222 23.26 -20.48 0.37
CA ALA A 222 24.65 -20.84 0.63
C ALA A 222 25.07 -22.20 0.02
N ASP A 223 24.11 -23.08 -0.25
CA ASP A 223 24.25 -24.34 -0.99
C ASP A 223 24.14 -24.16 -2.52
N ALA A 224 24.22 -22.92 -3.00
CA ALA A 224 24.20 -22.52 -4.41
C ALA A 224 22.91 -22.88 -5.17
N LYS A 225 21.79 -23.08 -4.46
CA LYS A 225 20.46 -23.20 -5.06
C LYS A 225 19.85 -21.81 -5.27
N SER A 226 18.96 -21.70 -6.25
CA SER A 226 18.24 -20.45 -6.55
C SER A 226 16.73 -20.67 -6.49
N TYR A 227 16.02 -19.68 -5.95
CA TYR A 227 14.58 -19.70 -5.76
C TYR A 227 13.97 -18.35 -6.17
N GLU A 228 12.79 -18.38 -6.77
CA GLU A 228 12.04 -17.18 -7.16
C GLU A 228 10.71 -17.13 -6.41
N PHE A 229 10.38 -15.95 -5.90
CA PHE A 229 9.15 -15.65 -5.18
C PHE A 229 8.50 -14.44 -5.80
N THR A 230 7.25 -14.57 -6.22
CA THR A 230 6.46 -13.47 -6.77
C THR A 230 5.42 -13.06 -5.74
N SER A 231 5.23 -11.75 -5.58
CA SER A 231 4.21 -11.17 -4.72
C SER A 231 3.66 -9.90 -5.36
N SER A 232 2.39 -9.62 -5.12
CA SER A 232 1.79 -8.34 -5.46
C SER A 232 2.09 -7.31 -4.39
N VAL A 233 2.15 -6.05 -4.80
CA VAL A 233 1.96 -4.97 -3.83
C VAL A 233 0.52 -5.02 -3.36
N GLY A 234 0.31 -5.39 -2.10
CA GLY A 234 -0.95 -5.06 -1.43
C GLY A 234 -1.24 -3.56 -1.56
N PHE A 235 -2.46 -3.12 -1.24
CA PHE A 235 -2.96 -1.75 -1.52
C PHE A 235 -1.84 -0.67 -1.50
N VAL A 236 -1.61 -0.03 -2.66
CA VAL A 236 -0.40 0.76 -2.90
C VAL A 236 -0.47 2.13 -2.23
N PHE A 237 -1.66 2.70 -2.14
CA PHE A 237 -1.79 4.09 -1.77
C PHE A 237 -2.94 4.28 -0.79
N VAL A 238 -2.58 4.76 0.40
CA VAL A 238 -3.51 5.21 1.42
C VAL A 238 -3.27 6.70 1.61
N THR A 239 -4.32 7.50 1.46
CA THR A 239 -4.25 8.92 1.80
C THR A 239 -3.93 9.09 3.29
N HIS A 240 -3.57 10.29 3.70
CA HIS A 240 -3.25 10.54 5.09
C HIS A 240 -4.53 10.67 5.93
N PRO A 241 -4.51 10.26 7.21
CA PRO A 241 -5.47 10.79 8.17
C PRO A 241 -5.27 12.31 8.19
N MET A 242 -6.33 13.07 7.93
CA MET A 242 -6.23 14.53 7.91
C MET A 242 -6.88 15.10 9.15
N PHE A 243 -6.06 15.58 10.06
CA PHE A 243 -6.51 16.14 11.32
C PHE A 243 -7.23 17.50 11.15
N VAL A 244 -8.51 17.56 11.51
CA VAL A 244 -9.37 18.73 11.26
C VAL A 244 -9.85 19.45 12.51
N GLU A 245 -9.97 18.74 13.64
CA GLU A 245 -10.37 19.33 14.93
C GLU A 245 -9.66 18.63 16.09
N TYR A 246 -9.25 19.37 17.14
CA TYR A 246 -8.72 18.78 18.39
C TYR A 246 -9.39 19.29 19.64
N SER A 247 -9.29 18.48 20.70
CA SER A 247 -9.66 18.85 22.06
C SER A 247 -8.73 18.18 23.08
N THR A 248 -8.58 18.80 24.26
CA THR A 248 -7.91 18.22 25.44
C THR A 248 -8.87 17.96 26.60
N ASP A 249 -10.15 18.32 26.44
CA ASP A 249 -11.22 18.13 27.42
C ASP A 249 -12.37 17.25 26.88
N GLY A 250 -12.28 16.81 25.62
CA GLY A 250 -13.25 15.96 24.94
C GLY A 250 -14.55 16.68 24.57
N THR A 251 -14.68 17.98 24.85
CA THR A 251 -15.93 18.74 24.71
C THR A 251 -15.76 19.96 23.81
N ASN A 252 -14.72 20.75 24.02
CA ASN A 252 -14.42 21.95 23.25
C ASN A 252 -13.40 21.63 22.16
N PHE A 253 -13.86 21.65 20.90
CA PHE A 253 -13.02 21.35 19.74
C PHE A 253 -12.55 22.62 19.05
N THR A 254 -11.24 22.68 18.78
CA THR A 254 -10.61 23.73 17.98
C THR A 254 -10.37 23.22 16.57
N LYS A 255 -10.79 24.01 15.57
CA LYS A 255 -10.63 23.66 14.15
C LYS A 255 -9.23 23.99 13.66
N VAL A 256 -8.72 23.16 12.77
CA VAL A 256 -7.49 23.42 12.00
C VAL A 256 -7.87 24.19 10.73
N ASP A 257 -7.22 25.32 10.50
CA ASP A 257 -7.48 26.14 9.31
C ASP A 257 -6.60 25.70 8.13
N TYR A 258 -7.22 24.98 7.19
CA TYR A 258 -6.59 24.57 5.93
C TYR A 258 -6.77 25.58 4.79
N ASN A 259 -7.41 26.73 5.02
CA ASN A 259 -7.61 27.75 4.00
C ASN A 259 -6.41 28.69 3.85
N ASN A 260 -5.54 28.76 4.86
CA ASN A 260 -4.37 29.63 4.86
C ASN A 260 -3.17 28.91 4.22
N SER A 261 -3.25 28.69 2.89
CA SER A 261 -2.24 27.92 2.16
C SER A 261 -1.10 28.80 1.64
N THR A 262 0.13 28.60 2.12
CA THR A 262 1.32 29.05 1.39
C THR A 262 1.49 28.20 0.13
N ILE A 263 1.42 28.83 -1.05
CA ILE A 263 1.59 28.14 -2.34
C ILE A 263 3.07 27.79 -2.50
N GLY A 264 3.38 26.50 -2.50
CA GLY A 264 4.71 26.00 -2.82
C GLY A 264 4.72 24.47 -2.92
N PRO A 265 5.55 23.89 -3.81
CA PRO A 265 5.63 22.45 -4.00
C PRO A 265 6.33 21.70 -2.85
N ASP A 266 7.04 22.40 -1.95
CA ASP A 266 7.96 21.81 -0.95
C ASP A 266 8.06 22.59 0.38
N GLY A 267 7.03 23.35 0.76
CA GLY A 267 7.05 24.20 1.97
C GLY A 267 5.87 23.97 2.90
N ALA A 268 5.97 24.50 4.13
CA ALA A 268 4.87 24.50 5.09
C ALA A 268 3.61 25.04 4.43
N ARG A 269 2.55 24.23 4.39
CA ARG A 269 1.30 24.58 3.71
C ARG A 269 0.35 25.32 4.63
N ILE A 270 0.43 25.09 5.94
CA ILE A 270 -0.33 25.84 6.94
C ILE A 270 0.56 26.22 8.13
N THR A 271 0.05 27.08 9.00
CA THR A 271 0.56 27.19 10.37
C THR A 271 -0.05 26.06 11.20
N GLU A 272 0.78 25.08 11.57
CA GLU A 272 0.33 23.95 12.39
C GLU A 272 -0.14 24.43 13.76
N PRO A 273 -1.25 23.89 14.29
CA PRO A 273 -1.64 24.16 15.66
C PRO A 273 -0.58 23.65 16.63
N THR A 274 -0.34 24.42 17.69
CA THR A 274 0.42 23.96 18.86
C THR A 274 -0.59 23.50 19.90
N ILE A 275 -0.58 22.21 20.24
CA ILE A 275 -1.54 21.63 21.18
C ILE A 275 -0.86 21.40 22.53
N ASN A 276 -1.33 22.09 23.57
CA ASN A 276 -0.81 21.92 24.93
C ASN A 276 -1.44 20.69 25.57
N VAL A 277 -0.64 19.71 25.96
CA VAL A 277 -1.10 18.47 26.59
C VAL A 277 -0.29 18.20 27.86
N GLY A 278 -0.95 18.01 28.99
CA GLY A 278 -0.34 17.60 30.27
C GLY A 278 -0.33 16.08 30.45
N GLN A 279 0.50 15.59 31.38
CA GLN A 279 0.71 14.14 31.58
C GLN A 279 -0.59 13.36 31.86
N ALA A 280 -1.52 13.96 32.60
CA ALA A 280 -2.81 13.35 32.95
C ALA A 280 -3.92 13.59 31.92
N GLN A 281 -3.67 14.39 30.87
CA GLN A 281 -4.69 14.75 29.88
C GLN A 281 -4.80 13.71 28.78
N THR A 282 -5.97 13.71 28.14
CA THR A 282 -6.25 12.92 26.94
C THR A 282 -6.34 13.86 25.75
N LEU A 283 -5.67 13.50 24.66
CA LEU A 283 -5.77 14.20 23.39
C LEU A 283 -6.88 13.55 22.55
N TYR A 284 -7.80 14.38 22.08
CA TYR A 284 -8.87 14.00 21.16
C TYR A 284 -8.60 14.63 19.81
N LEU A 285 -8.54 13.83 18.75
CA LEU A 285 -8.27 14.28 17.39
C LEU A 285 -9.36 13.79 16.47
N LYS A 286 -10.07 14.71 15.85
CA LYS A 286 -10.96 14.39 14.75
C LYS A 286 -10.17 14.43 13.46
N VAL A 287 -10.15 13.30 12.77
CA VAL A 287 -9.46 13.16 11.48
C VAL A 287 -10.49 12.86 10.40
N LEU A 288 -10.29 13.41 9.20
CA LEU A 288 -10.94 12.87 8.01
C LEU A 288 -10.39 11.46 7.81
N ARG A 289 -11.29 10.53 7.50
CA ARG A 289 -10.93 9.15 7.25
C ARG A 289 -9.92 9.07 6.09
N PRO A 290 -8.91 8.20 6.16
CA PRO A 290 -8.07 7.87 5.02
C PRO A 290 -8.87 7.15 3.92
N GLN A 291 -8.38 7.23 2.69
CA GLN A 291 -8.90 6.52 1.54
C GLN A 291 -7.82 5.66 0.92
N ARG A 292 -8.21 4.55 0.30
CA ARG A 292 -7.40 3.89 -0.71
C ARG A 292 -7.94 4.19 -2.11
N LEU A 293 -7.10 3.99 -3.12
CA LEU A 293 -7.57 3.95 -4.50
C LEU A 293 -8.54 2.78 -4.70
N ALA A 294 -9.50 2.97 -5.60
CA ALA A 294 -10.31 1.87 -6.11
C ALA A 294 -9.43 0.86 -6.85
N MET A 295 -9.81 -0.41 -6.75
CA MET A 295 -9.19 -1.53 -7.45
C MET A 295 -9.95 -1.83 -8.75
N ASP A 296 -9.38 -2.66 -9.60
CA ASP A 296 -10.10 -3.07 -10.82
C ASP A 296 -11.35 -3.87 -10.45
N GLY A 297 -12.46 -3.58 -11.14
CA GLY A 297 -13.78 -4.12 -10.82
C GLY A 297 -14.54 -3.33 -9.76
N GLU A 298 -13.89 -2.42 -9.02
CA GLU A 298 -14.54 -1.53 -8.07
C GLU A 298 -15.07 -0.23 -8.72
N ALA A 299 -16.02 0.42 -8.05
CA ALA A 299 -16.66 1.63 -8.54
C ALA A 299 -16.03 2.91 -7.96
N GLY A 300 -15.92 3.96 -8.76
CA GLY A 300 -15.38 5.25 -8.31
C GLY A 300 -13.85 5.30 -8.31
N GLU A 301 -13.28 6.36 -7.73
CA GLU A 301 -11.82 6.54 -7.68
C GLU A 301 -11.21 6.21 -6.31
N PHE A 302 -11.99 6.40 -5.24
CA PHE A 302 -11.54 6.21 -3.87
C PHE A 302 -12.56 5.42 -3.08
N TYR A 303 -12.03 4.64 -2.14
CA TYR A 303 -12.80 4.00 -1.09
C TYR A 303 -12.37 4.54 0.26
N ASP A 304 -13.34 4.93 1.08
CA ASP A 304 -13.10 5.21 2.50
C ASP A 304 -12.68 3.92 3.18
N LEU A 305 -11.53 4.00 3.84
CA LEU A 305 -10.86 2.85 4.41
C LEU A 305 -11.50 2.43 5.74
N ALA A 306 -11.86 1.17 5.89
CA ALA A 306 -12.37 0.55 7.11
C ALA A 306 -11.29 -0.25 7.83
N GLY A 307 -11.56 -0.65 9.08
CA GLY A 307 -10.76 -1.66 9.78
C GLY A 307 -9.29 -1.31 10.03
N PHE A 308 -8.87 -0.08 9.72
CA PHE A 308 -7.47 0.32 9.84
C PHE A 308 -7.10 0.52 11.30
N LYS A 309 -5.86 0.13 11.62
CA LYS A 309 -5.24 0.44 12.88
C LYS A 309 -4.69 1.85 12.82
N TYR A 310 -4.80 2.57 13.92
CA TYR A 310 -4.13 3.84 14.11
C TYR A 310 -3.33 3.83 15.40
N THR A 311 -2.12 4.37 15.32
CA THR A 311 -1.17 4.40 16.44
C THR A 311 -0.42 5.73 16.44
N PRO A 312 -0.23 6.37 17.60
CA PRO A 312 0.69 7.49 17.71
C PRO A 312 2.13 6.95 17.69
N ASP A 313 2.91 7.36 16.70
CA ASP A 313 4.37 7.21 16.71
C ASP A 313 4.95 8.45 17.37
N ILE A 314 5.53 8.34 18.58
CA ILE A 314 6.01 9.47 19.36
C ILE A 314 7.54 9.53 19.25
N PRO A 315 8.11 10.16 18.21
CA PRO A 315 9.56 10.18 17.99
C PRO A 315 10.30 11.26 18.79
N ASN A 316 9.63 12.29 19.32
CA ASN A 316 10.36 13.52 19.69
C ASN A 316 10.60 13.76 21.19
N ALA A 317 10.27 12.79 22.03
CA ALA A 317 10.89 12.61 23.34
C ALA A 317 11.76 11.35 23.28
N GLY A 318 13.08 11.50 23.33
CA GLY A 318 14.04 10.42 23.00
C GLY A 318 13.66 9.04 23.55
N GLY A 319 13.55 8.06 22.64
CA GLY A 319 13.39 6.63 22.99
C GLY A 319 11.97 6.07 22.93
N VAL A 320 10.90 6.86 22.79
CA VAL A 320 9.51 6.35 22.82
C VAL A 320 9.11 5.60 21.54
N GLY A 321 9.34 6.16 20.35
CA GLY A 321 8.97 5.55 19.06
C GLY A 321 7.48 5.21 18.94
N LYS A 322 7.14 4.20 18.12
CA LYS A 322 5.76 3.71 17.97
C LYS A 322 5.19 3.28 19.32
N CYS A 323 4.10 3.91 19.75
CA CYS A 323 3.45 3.59 21.00
C CYS A 323 2.38 2.51 20.79
N ASP A 324 2.83 1.25 20.63
CA ASP A 324 1.96 0.13 20.27
C ASP A 324 0.81 -0.09 21.28
N GLN A 325 1.01 0.26 22.56
CA GLN A 325 -0.02 0.19 23.61
C GLN A 325 -1.21 1.15 23.41
N LEU A 326 -1.07 2.15 22.53
CA LEU A 326 -2.12 3.06 22.10
C LEU A 326 -2.68 2.74 20.71
N THR A 327 -2.29 1.61 20.12
CA THR A 327 -2.89 1.15 18.86
C THR A 327 -4.36 0.85 19.07
N VAL A 328 -5.20 1.38 18.19
CA VAL A 328 -6.63 1.11 18.16
C VAL A 328 -7.02 0.76 16.74
N THR A 329 -7.94 -0.19 16.59
CA THR A 329 -8.57 -0.52 15.31
C THR A 329 -9.83 0.31 15.14
N ASP A 330 -9.99 0.97 14.00
CA ASP A 330 -11.26 1.59 13.64
C ASP A 330 -12.34 0.51 13.44
N THR A 331 -13.41 0.66 14.21
CA THR A 331 -14.61 -0.19 14.12
C THR A 331 -15.84 0.61 13.66
N GLY A 332 -15.65 1.88 13.29
CA GLY A 332 -16.73 2.76 12.83
C GLY A 332 -17.29 2.36 11.46
N MET A 333 -16.57 1.52 10.72
CA MET A 333 -17.00 0.99 9.43
C MET A 333 -16.58 -0.48 9.30
N ALA A 334 -17.48 -1.32 8.77
CA ALA A 334 -17.30 -2.76 8.71
C ALA A 334 -16.45 -3.23 7.52
N SER A 335 -16.52 -2.50 6.41
CA SER A 335 -15.79 -2.78 5.16
C SER A 335 -15.53 -1.48 4.42
N ASP A 336 -14.56 -1.45 3.54
CA ASP A 336 -14.31 -0.29 2.69
C ASP A 336 -15.57 0.10 1.92
N THR A 337 -15.79 1.40 1.72
CA THR A 337 -16.95 1.90 0.98
C THR A 337 -16.55 2.95 -0.04
N VAL A 338 -17.25 2.99 -1.18
CA VAL A 338 -17.03 4.01 -2.21
C VAL A 338 -17.15 5.40 -1.58
N LEU A 339 -16.18 6.27 -1.84
CA LEU A 339 -16.16 7.62 -1.33
C LEU A 339 -17.38 8.42 -1.81
N ASP A 340 -18.07 9.08 -0.87
CA ASP A 340 -19.11 10.06 -1.15
C ASP A 340 -18.59 11.45 -0.80
N ALA A 341 -18.15 12.20 -1.83
CA ALA A 341 -17.60 13.55 -1.66
C ALA A 341 -18.57 14.54 -0.97
N GLY A 342 -19.88 14.27 -1.03
CA GLY A 342 -20.90 15.07 -0.34
C GLY A 342 -21.07 14.72 1.14
N LYS A 343 -20.48 13.62 1.61
CA LYS A 343 -20.58 13.13 3.00
C LYS A 343 -19.21 12.71 3.54
N PRO A 344 -18.29 13.66 3.81
CA PRO A 344 -17.02 13.35 4.42
C PRO A 344 -17.16 12.54 5.71
N THR A 345 -16.43 11.43 5.79
CA THR A 345 -16.40 10.60 6.99
C THR A 345 -15.24 11.00 7.90
N THR A 346 -15.48 10.96 9.22
CA THR A 346 -14.47 11.32 10.22
C THR A 346 -14.33 10.25 11.29
N VAL A 347 -13.12 10.14 11.85
CA VAL A 347 -12.81 9.28 12.98
C VAL A 347 -12.34 10.13 14.15
N LEU A 348 -12.79 9.82 15.36
CA LEU A 348 -12.31 10.45 16.59
C LEU A 348 -11.24 9.57 17.24
N LEU A 349 -10.00 10.00 17.17
CA LEU A 349 -8.86 9.35 17.83
C LEU A 349 -8.75 9.89 19.25
N THR A 350 -8.56 9.01 20.22
CA THR A 350 -8.48 9.37 21.65
C THR A 350 -7.24 8.75 22.27
N TRP A 351 -6.34 9.58 22.81
CA TRP A 351 -5.07 9.11 23.36
C TRP A 351 -4.74 9.71 24.71
N ALA A 352 -4.60 8.83 25.72
CA ALA A 352 -4.04 9.18 27.02
C ALA A 352 -2.50 9.17 26.93
N ILE A 353 -1.96 10.20 26.28
CA ILE A 353 -0.55 10.25 25.83
C ILE A 353 0.42 9.96 26.98
N GLY A 354 0.21 10.54 28.16
CA GLY A 354 1.15 10.43 29.29
C GLY A 354 1.14 9.11 30.06
N GLN A 355 0.10 8.28 29.93
CA GLN A 355 -0.05 7.04 30.71
C GLN A 355 0.51 5.83 29.96
N LYS A 356 -0.03 5.53 28.77
CA LYS A 356 0.27 4.28 28.08
C LYS A 356 1.63 4.27 27.37
N CYS A 357 2.06 5.41 26.82
CA CYS A 357 3.32 5.48 26.08
C CYS A 357 4.56 5.67 26.95
N TYR A 358 4.39 6.27 28.13
CA TYR A 358 5.50 6.59 29.02
C TYR A 358 5.56 5.65 30.23
N THR A 359 4.43 5.39 30.89
CA THR A 359 4.40 4.59 32.12
C THR A 359 4.30 3.09 31.86
N GLU A 360 3.45 2.69 30.92
CA GLU A 360 3.20 1.27 30.57
C GLU A 360 4.12 0.75 29.45
N SER A 361 5.08 1.55 28.99
CA SER A 361 6.02 1.14 27.96
C SER A 361 6.80 -0.11 28.36
N THR A 362 6.95 -1.03 27.41
CA THR A 362 7.80 -2.23 27.53
C THR A 362 9.28 -1.95 27.28
N LYS A 363 9.64 -0.73 26.87
CA LYS A 363 11.02 -0.34 26.61
C LYS A 363 11.85 -0.26 27.90
N ASN A 364 13.14 -0.56 27.78
CA ASN A 364 14.11 -0.48 28.87
C ASN A 364 15.37 0.29 28.42
N PRO A 365 15.71 1.45 29.04
CA PRO A 365 14.97 2.12 30.11
C PRO A 365 13.60 2.62 29.64
N LYS A 366 12.64 2.72 30.57
CA LYS A 366 11.31 3.27 30.26
C LYS A 366 11.45 4.75 29.88
N PRO A 367 10.75 5.21 28.83
CA PRO A 367 10.73 6.61 28.48
C PRO A 367 10.05 7.44 29.57
N THR A 368 10.55 8.66 29.77
CA THR A 368 10.05 9.58 30.81
C THR A 368 9.33 10.77 30.16
N TRP A 369 8.16 11.13 30.69
CA TRP A 369 7.45 12.34 30.27
C TRP A 369 8.31 13.57 30.57
N THR A 370 8.65 14.33 29.54
CA THR A 370 9.49 15.53 29.65
C THR A 370 8.73 16.73 29.10
N PRO A 371 8.47 17.77 29.90
CA PRO A 371 7.84 19.00 29.40
C PRO A 371 8.65 19.64 28.26
N GLY A 372 7.95 20.24 27.30
CA GLY A 372 8.57 20.92 26.15
C GLY A 372 7.85 20.66 24.83
N ALA A 373 8.34 21.30 23.77
CA ALA A 373 7.86 21.05 22.41
C ALA A 373 8.19 19.62 21.98
N SER A 374 7.24 18.95 21.35
CA SER A 374 7.37 17.60 20.83
C SER A 374 6.47 17.40 19.60
N ASP A 375 6.60 16.27 18.94
CA ASP A 375 5.67 15.83 17.90
C ASP A 375 5.50 14.32 17.91
N PHE A 376 4.37 13.91 17.34
CA PHE A 376 4.06 12.51 17.06
C PHE A 376 3.43 12.39 15.68
N ASP A 377 3.57 11.23 15.05
CA ASP A 377 2.89 10.90 13.82
C ASP A 377 1.64 10.09 14.13
N VAL A 378 0.51 10.40 13.47
CA VAL A 378 -0.64 9.50 13.40
C VAL A 378 -0.39 8.53 12.28
N GLN A 379 0.05 7.32 12.60
CA GLN A 379 0.21 6.26 11.62
C GLN A 379 -1.11 5.51 11.44
N VAL A 380 -1.53 5.30 10.20
CA VAL A 380 -2.63 4.41 9.85
C VAL A 380 -2.10 3.21 9.06
N GLU A 381 -2.61 2.04 9.43
CA GLU A 381 -2.25 0.74 8.86
C GLU A 381 -3.56 0.03 8.51
N PRO A 382 -3.91 -0.11 7.24
CA PRO A 382 -5.09 -0.84 6.82
C PRO A 382 -5.04 -2.33 7.22
N SER A 383 -6.20 -2.98 7.15
CA SER A 383 -6.30 -4.43 7.30
C SER A 383 -5.70 -5.15 6.08
N GLY A 384 -4.88 -6.18 6.32
CA GLY A 384 -4.26 -6.98 5.25
C GLY A 384 -2.86 -6.50 4.84
N PRO A 385 -2.29 -7.05 3.76
CA PRO A 385 -1.01 -6.61 3.22
C PRO A 385 -1.20 -5.26 2.53
N GLY A 386 -0.42 -4.28 2.94
CA GLY A 386 -0.23 -3.06 2.17
C GLY A 386 0.21 -1.90 3.04
N GLY A 387 0.29 -0.74 2.41
CA GLY A 387 1.00 0.39 2.98
C GLY A 387 0.48 1.05 4.24
N ASN A 388 1.35 1.87 4.82
CA ASN A 388 1.00 2.78 5.90
C ASN A 388 1.07 4.22 5.42
N SER A 389 0.25 5.07 6.02
CA SER A 389 0.39 6.51 5.88
C SER A 389 0.52 7.16 7.25
N ALA A 390 1.23 8.28 7.30
CA ALA A 390 1.48 8.96 8.58
C ALA A 390 1.48 10.47 8.42
N GLN A 391 0.72 11.16 9.27
CA GLN A 391 0.74 12.62 9.37
C GLN A 391 1.36 13.04 10.71
N LYS A 392 2.35 13.94 10.66
CA LYS A 392 2.96 14.52 11.86
C LYS A 392 2.05 15.56 12.53
N ILE A 393 1.99 15.56 13.86
CA ILE A 393 1.26 16.52 14.69
C ILE A 393 2.20 17.11 15.74
N ARG A 394 2.22 18.45 15.82
CA ARG A 394 3.00 19.18 16.81
C ARG A 394 2.23 19.36 18.12
N ILE A 395 2.90 19.06 19.22
CA ILE A 395 2.36 19.21 20.57
C ILE A 395 3.36 19.92 21.49
N THR A 396 2.85 20.44 22.60
CA THR A 396 3.68 20.96 23.70
C THR A 396 3.26 20.25 24.96
N LEU A 397 4.21 19.50 25.53
CA LEU A 397 4.04 18.78 26.78
C LEU A 397 4.20 19.78 27.94
N VAL A 398 3.21 19.87 28.82
CA VAL A 398 3.28 20.73 30.02
C VAL A 398 3.56 19.89 31.27
N PRO A 399 4.11 20.52 32.34
CA PRO A 399 4.30 19.88 33.64
C PRO A 399 3.03 19.29 34.25
#